data_AF-A0A967J2S7-F1
#
_entry.id   AF-A0A967J2S7-F1
#
_cell.length_a   1.000
_cell.length_b   1.000
_cell.length_c   1.000
_cell.angle_alpha   90.00
_cell.angle_beta   90.00
_cell.angle_gamma   90.00
#
_symmetry.space_group_name_H-M   'P 1'
#
loop_
_entity.id
_entity.type
_entity.pdbx_description
1 polymer ?
#
loop_
_entity_poly.entity_id
_entity_poly.type
_entity_poly.pdbx_seq_one_letter_code
_entity_poly.pdbx_strand_id
1 'polypeptide(L)'
;MVYTTAGGPRNLAPQVEAGADQTLEVGESTSVTGSVSDDGLPDPPGAIQSTTWSQVNGPPFASIATPGSLTTGLTFPSDGSYRMRLSANDGERTGSDELTITVNPPPPPPGQSTVEVRIATSLDDAEERGDLDMKLTSSDLEMTLEKG
;
A
#
# COMPACT_ATOMS: atom_id res chain seq x y z
N MET A 1 21.02 -9.56 -60.67
CA MET A 1 21.39 -9.51 -59.24
C MET A 1 20.29 -8.74 -58.55
N VAL A 2 19.45 -9.40 -57.75
CA VAL A 2 18.30 -8.77 -57.07
C VAL A 2 18.71 -8.55 -55.62
N TYR A 3 18.76 -7.29 -55.18
CA TYR A 3 18.92 -6.96 -53.76
C TYR A 3 17.52 -6.91 -53.15
N THR A 4 17.10 -7.96 -52.45
CA THR A 4 15.98 -7.84 -51.52
C THR A 4 16.54 -7.37 -50.19
N THR A 5 16.51 -6.05 -49.98
CA THR A 5 16.49 -5.48 -48.63
C THR A 5 15.14 -5.81 -48.02
N ALA A 6 15.09 -6.73 -47.06
CA ALA A 6 13.96 -6.88 -46.17
C ALA A 6 14.49 -7.36 -44.82
N GLY A 7 14.79 -6.41 -43.93
CA GLY A 7 14.89 -6.74 -42.50
C GLY A 7 13.53 -7.28 -42.07
N GLY A 8 13.51 -8.35 -41.27
CA GLY A 8 12.29 -8.99 -40.79
C GLY A 8 11.33 -8.04 -40.08
N PRO A 9 10.12 -8.52 -39.71
CA PRO A 9 9.20 -7.72 -38.91
C PRO A 9 9.90 -7.19 -37.65
N ARG A 10 9.64 -5.92 -37.31
CA ARG A 10 10.22 -5.29 -36.13
C ARG A 10 9.49 -5.82 -34.90
N ASN A 11 10.25 -6.32 -33.94
CA ASN A 11 9.71 -6.75 -32.66
C ASN A 11 9.01 -5.58 -31.93
N LEU A 12 7.83 -5.85 -31.37
CA LEU A 12 7.13 -4.95 -30.45
C LEU A 12 7.41 -5.35 -28.99
N ALA A 13 7.10 -4.48 -28.04
CA ALA A 13 7.19 -4.88 -26.64
C ALA A 13 5.94 -5.68 -26.26
N PRO A 14 6.03 -6.63 -25.31
CA PRO A 14 4.87 -7.30 -24.77
C PRO A 14 3.80 -6.31 -24.31
N GLN A 15 2.53 -6.57 -24.62
CA GLN A 15 1.43 -5.86 -23.98
C GLN A 15 1.15 -6.51 -22.63
N VAL A 16 1.11 -5.71 -21.57
CA VAL A 16 0.93 -6.18 -20.19
C VAL A 16 -0.28 -5.49 -19.61
N GLU A 17 -1.09 -6.23 -18.87
CA GLU A 17 -2.21 -5.70 -18.08
C GLU A 17 -2.03 -6.24 -16.65
N ALA A 18 -1.74 -5.36 -15.69
CA ALA A 18 -1.52 -5.73 -14.29
C ALA A 18 -2.84 -6.12 -13.59
N GLY A 19 -3.95 -5.55 -14.05
CA GLY A 19 -5.28 -5.74 -13.47
C GLY A 19 -5.82 -4.44 -12.86
N ALA A 20 -7.01 -4.51 -12.28
CA ALA A 20 -7.66 -3.34 -11.69
C ALA A 20 -7.06 -2.96 -10.33
N ASP A 21 -7.18 -1.68 -9.98
CA ASP A 21 -6.87 -1.16 -8.66
C ASP A 21 -7.72 -1.85 -7.58
N GLN A 22 -7.15 -1.99 -6.38
CA GLN A 22 -7.79 -2.66 -5.26
C GLN A 22 -7.79 -1.80 -4.01
N THR A 23 -8.75 -2.08 -3.11
CA THR A 23 -8.82 -1.46 -1.78
C THR A 23 -9.07 -2.55 -0.76
N LEU A 24 -8.31 -2.53 0.33
CA LEU A 24 -8.38 -3.50 1.43
C LEU A 24 -8.08 -2.82 2.78
N GLU A 25 -8.37 -3.49 3.89
CA GLU A 25 -8.03 -3.03 5.24
C GLU A 25 -6.68 -3.61 5.71
N VAL A 26 -5.97 -2.90 6.58
CA VAL A 26 -4.69 -3.40 7.11
C VAL A 26 -4.85 -4.77 7.78
N GLY A 27 -3.92 -5.68 7.50
CA GLY A 27 -3.96 -7.07 7.98
C GLY A 27 -4.65 -8.03 7.01
N GLU A 28 -5.36 -7.53 5.99
CA GLU A 28 -5.83 -8.36 4.89
C GLU A 28 -4.70 -8.69 3.91
N SER A 29 -4.90 -9.78 3.17
CA SER A 29 -4.04 -10.19 2.06
C SER A 29 -4.87 -10.26 0.79
N THR A 30 -4.27 -9.95 -0.35
CA THR A 30 -4.95 -10.03 -1.64
C THR A 30 -4.16 -10.86 -2.65
N SER A 31 -4.83 -11.30 -3.71
CA SER A 31 -4.19 -11.87 -4.89
C SER A 31 -4.39 -10.96 -6.09
N VAL A 32 -3.32 -10.74 -6.85
CA VAL A 32 -3.35 -10.03 -8.13
C VAL A 32 -3.13 -11.03 -9.26
N THR A 33 -3.80 -10.81 -10.39
CA THR A 33 -3.63 -11.61 -11.61
C THR A 33 -3.51 -10.67 -12.78
N GLY A 34 -2.34 -10.66 -13.40
CA GLY A 34 -2.13 -9.93 -14.65
C GLY A 34 -2.23 -10.83 -15.87
N SER A 35 -2.18 -10.22 -17.04
CA SER A 35 -2.13 -10.89 -18.34
C SER A 35 -1.07 -10.27 -19.24
N VAL A 36 -0.56 -11.08 -20.17
CA VAL A 36 0.49 -10.66 -21.12
C VAL A 36 0.15 -11.23 -22.49
N SER A 37 0.25 -10.40 -23.51
CA SER A 37 0.20 -10.80 -24.92
C SER A 37 1.42 -10.26 -25.66
N ASP A 38 1.79 -10.94 -26.75
CA ASP A 38 2.98 -10.65 -27.52
C ASP A 38 2.72 -10.92 -29.01
N ASP A 39 3.50 -10.31 -29.90
CA ASP A 39 3.41 -10.56 -31.34
C ASP A 39 4.15 -11.84 -31.78
N GLY A 40 4.75 -12.55 -30.83
CA GLY A 40 5.50 -13.78 -31.08
C GLY A 40 6.90 -13.50 -31.61
N LEU A 41 7.46 -12.31 -31.32
CA LEU A 41 8.81 -11.92 -31.67
C LEU A 41 9.61 -11.60 -30.38
N PRO A 42 10.95 -11.71 -30.41
CA PRO A 42 11.76 -12.30 -31.47
C PRO A 42 11.50 -13.81 -31.62
N ASP A 43 11.42 -14.31 -32.86
CA ASP A 43 11.35 -15.74 -33.17
C ASP A 43 12.63 -16.21 -33.87
N PRO A 44 13.38 -17.18 -33.30
CA PRO A 44 13.16 -17.84 -32.01
C PRO A 44 13.49 -16.92 -30.80
N PRO A 45 12.81 -17.07 -29.64
CA PRO A 45 11.92 -18.16 -29.25
C PRO A 45 10.41 -17.96 -29.52
N GLY A 46 9.98 -16.76 -29.88
CA GLY A 46 8.58 -16.43 -30.17
C GLY A 46 7.65 -16.51 -28.96
N ALA A 47 8.18 -16.23 -27.77
CA ALA A 47 7.45 -16.36 -26.51
C ALA A 47 7.99 -15.39 -25.44
N ILE A 48 7.14 -15.11 -24.45
CA ILE A 48 7.54 -14.40 -23.23
C ILE A 48 8.54 -15.24 -22.43
N GLN A 49 9.68 -14.65 -22.13
CA GLN A 49 10.80 -15.29 -21.44
C GLN A 49 10.71 -15.13 -19.93
N SER A 50 10.18 -13.99 -19.47
CA SER A 50 9.99 -13.75 -18.03
C SER A 50 8.86 -12.77 -17.75
N THR A 51 8.25 -12.93 -16.58
CA THR A 51 7.35 -11.93 -15.99
C THR A 51 7.81 -11.61 -14.58
N THR A 52 7.54 -10.41 -14.08
CA THR A 52 7.95 -10.02 -12.73
C THR A 52 6.99 -8.98 -12.15
N TRP A 53 6.47 -9.28 -10.97
CA TRP A 53 5.81 -8.33 -10.08
C TRP A 53 6.83 -7.61 -9.20
N SER A 54 6.69 -6.30 -9.08
CA SER A 54 7.52 -5.44 -8.23
C SER A 54 6.71 -4.29 -7.65
N GLN A 55 7.10 -3.78 -6.49
CA GLN A 55 6.55 -2.52 -5.97
C GLN A 55 7.41 -1.36 -6.47
N VAL A 56 6.76 -0.38 -7.10
CA VAL A 56 7.40 0.83 -7.62
C VAL A 56 7.47 1.92 -6.56
N ASN A 57 6.40 2.05 -5.77
CA ASN A 57 6.32 3.00 -4.66
C ASN A 57 5.35 2.50 -3.58
N GLY A 58 5.46 3.05 -2.37
CA GLY A 58 4.59 2.75 -1.24
C GLY A 58 5.39 2.44 0.04
N PRO A 59 4.81 2.66 1.23
CA PRO A 59 5.49 2.44 2.50
C PRO A 59 5.07 1.14 3.20
N PRO A 60 5.96 0.52 3.98
CA PRO A 60 7.17 -0.17 3.51
C PRO A 60 6.96 -1.02 2.24
N PHE A 61 7.92 -1.86 1.86
CA PHE A 61 7.71 -2.83 0.78
C PHE A 61 6.72 -3.92 1.20
N ALA A 62 5.74 -4.18 0.34
CA ALA A 62 4.84 -5.33 0.41
C ALA A 62 5.63 -6.63 0.20
N SER A 63 5.13 -7.73 0.77
CA SER A 63 5.64 -9.06 0.46
C SER A 63 4.93 -9.61 -0.78
N ILE A 64 5.71 -10.11 -1.73
CA ILE A 64 5.20 -10.73 -2.97
C ILE A 64 5.55 -12.22 -2.90
N ALA A 65 4.53 -13.08 -2.85
CA ALA A 65 4.73 -14.52 -2.62
C ALA A 65 5.50 -15.20 -3.76
N THR A 66 5.16 -14.85 -5.01
CA THR A 66 5.69 -15.47 -6.23
C THR A 66 5.85 -14.41 -7.34
N PRO A 67 6.90 -13.56 -7.26
CA PRO A 67 7.01 -12.40 -8.15
C PRO A 67 7.10 -12.77 -9.63
N GLY A 68 7.59 -13.96 -9.98
CA GLY A 68 7.69 -14.43 -11.38
C GLY A 68 6.41 -15.00 -11.99
N SER A 69 5.30 -15.05 -11.24
CA SER A 69 4.03 -15.63 -11.67
C SER A 69 3.02 -14.55 -12.03
N LEU A 70 2.24 -14.74 -13.11
CA LEU A 70 1.16 -13.82 -13.50
C LEU A 70 0.12 -13.64 -12.38
N THR A 71 -0.16 -14.71 -11.64
CA THR A 71 -0.98 -14.67 -10.42
C THR A 71 -0.09 -14.81 -9.19
N THR A 72 -0.17 -13.85 -8.27
CA THR A 72 0.60 -13.86 -7.02
C THR A 72 -0.16 -13.25 -5.86
N GLY A 73 0.18 -13.68 -4.64
CA GLY A 73 -0.33 -13.12 -3.40
C GLY A 73 0.51 -11.95 -2.90
N LEU A 74 -0.16 -10.94 -2.36
CA LEU A 74 0.44 -9.74 -1.78
C LEU A 74 0.01 -9.58 -0.32
N THR A 75 0.96 -9.23 0.55
CA THR A 75 0.68 -8.80 1.92
C THR A 75 1.35 -7.47 2.22
N PHE A 76 0.64 -6.62 2.97
CA PHE A 76 1.04 -5.25 3.21
C PHE A 76 1.35 -5.04 4.70
N PRO A 77 2.51 -4.45 5.03
CA PRO A 77 2.92 -4.26 6.42
C PRO A 77 2.23 -3.08 7.13
N SER A 78 1.64 -2.13 6.39
CA SER A 78 0.93 -0.97 6.95
C SER A 78 -0.20 -0.50 6.04
N ASP A 79 -1.00 0.45 6.50
CA ASP A 79 -1.85 1.23 5.63
C ASP A 79 -1.02 2.12 4.68
N GLY A 80 -1.63 2.52 3.57
CA GLY A 80 -0.99 3.34 2.54
C GLY A 80 -1.40 2.98 1.12
N SER A 81 -0.82 3.72 0.16
CA SER A 81 -1.00 3.48 -1.26
C SER A 81 0.25 2.80 -1.84
N TYR A 82 0.05 1.64 -2.44
CA TYR A 82 1.09 0.79 -3.03
C TYR A 82 0.92 0.73 -4.54
N ARG A 83 1.98 1.07 -5.26
CA ARG A 83 2.01 0.98 -6.73
C ARG A 83 2.75 -0.30 -7.11
N MET A 84 2.01 -1.27 -7.62
CA MET A 84 2.53 -2.57 -8.02
C MET A 84 2.64 -2.60 -9.54
N ARG A 85 3.75 -3.12 -10.06
CA ARG A 85 4.04 -3.22 -11.49
C ARG A 85 4.26 -4.66 -11.89
N LEU A 86 3.53 -5.10 -12.91
CA LEU A 86 3.84 -6.30 -13.67
C LEU A 86 4.70 -5.90 -14.86
N SER A 87 5.81 -6.60 -15.09
CA SER A 87 6.65 -6.46 -16.28
C SER A 87 6.76 -7.79 -16.99
N ALA A 88 6.83 -7.77 -18.31
CA ALA A 88 7.06 -8.94 -19.15
C ALA A 88 8.17 -8.65 -20.16
N ASN A 89 9.04 -9.63 -20.37
CA ASN A 89 10.14 -9.55 -21.32
C ASN A 89 10.09 -10.74 -22.27
N ASP A 90 10.16 -10.47 -23.57
CA ASP A 90 10.18 -11.44 -24.68
C ASP A 90 11.62 -11.89 -25.06
N GLY A 91 12.64 -11.37 -24.36
CA GLY A 91 14.06 -11.59 -24.65
C GLY A 91 14.77 -10.41 -25.34
N GLU A 92 14.04 -9.47 -25.94
CA GLU A 92 14.61 -8.26 -26.56
C GLU A 92 13.98 -6.97 -26.02
N ARG A 93 12.67 -6.97 -25.76
CA ARG A 93 11.89 -5.82 -25.29
C ARG A 93 11.15 -6.14 -24.01
N THR A 94 10.74 -5.08 -23.32
CA THR A 94 10.01 -5.19 -22.05
C THR A 94 8.79 -4.30 -22.10
N GLY A 95 7.63 -4.89 -21.82
CA GLY A 95 6.40 -4.19 -21.51
C GLY A 95 6.13 -4.19 -20.01
N SER A 96 5.34 -3.24 -19.55
CA SER A 96 4.92 -3.20 -18.15
C SER A 96 3.62 -2.44 -17.99
N ASP A 97 2.87 -2.83 -16.97
CA ASP A 97 1.68 -2.11 -16.50
C ASP A 97 1.64 -2.08 -14.98
N GLU A 98 0.89 -1.13 -14.43
CA GLU A 98 0.82 -0.87 -13.01
C GLU A 98 -0.62 -0.86 -12.50
N LEU A 99 -0.80 -1.30 -11.26
CA LEU A 99 -2.02 -1.12 -10.48
C LEU A 99 -1.72 -0.46 -9.14
N THR A 100 -2.74 0.16 -8.58
CA THR A 100 -2.69 0.79 -7.26
C THR A 100 -3.48 -0.06 -6.26
N ILE A 101 -2.86 -0.35 -5.12
CA ILE A 101 -3.52 -0.98 -3.98
C ILE A 101 -3.57 0.03 -2.85
N THR A 102 -4.78 0.33 -2.39
CA THR A 102 -5.01 1.19 -1.22
C THR A 102 -5.31 0.32 -0.02
N VAL A 103 -4.46 0.40 0.99
CA VAL A 103 -4.64 -0.27 2.27
C VAL A 103 -5.12 0.76 3.28
N ASN A 104 -6.34 0.60 3.78
CA ASN A 104 -6.94 1.50 4.75
C ASN A 104 -6.49 1.15 6.17
N PRO A 105 -6.40 2.15 7.07
CA PRO A 105 -6.21 1.90 8.49
C PRO A 105 -7.38 1.07 9.05
N PRO A 106 -7.18 0.37 10.18
CA PRO A 106 -8.25 -0.41 10.77
C PRO A 106 -9.35 0.53 11.29
N PRO A 107 -10.62 0.10 11.29
CA PRO A 107 -11.70 0.91 11.82
C PRO A 107 -11.44 1.26 13.30
N PRO A 108 -11.84 2.46 13.76
CA PRO A 108 -11.66 2.85 15.15
C PRO A 108 -12.42 1.90 16.09
N PRO A 109 -11.93 1.65 17.32
CA PRO A 109 -12.64 0.84 18.29
C PRO A 109 -14.06 1.38 18.53
N PRO A 110 -15.07 0.51 18.67
CA PRO A 110 -16.43 0.94 19.01
C PRO A 110 -16.40 1.77 20.31
N GLY A 111 -16.95 2.99 20.27
CA GLY A 111 -17.19 3.80 21.48
C GLY A 111 -16.26 4.99 21.73
N GLN A 112 -15.34 5.33 20.83
CA GLN A 112 -14.57 6.57 20.93
C GLN A 112 -15.14 7.64 19.98
N SER A 113 -16.24 8.27 20.40
CA SER A 113 -16.55 9.62 19.90
C SER A 113 -15.57 10.57 20.58
N THR A 114 -14.53 11.00 19.88
CA THR A 114 -13.71 12.13 20.32
C THR A 114 -14.63 13.33 20.35
N VAL A 115 -15.19 13.63 21.51
CA VAL A 115 -15.86 14.90 21.73
C VAL A 115 -14.73 15.93 21.73
N GLU A 116 -14.51 16.60 20.60
CA GLU A 116 -13.72 17.82 20.56
C GLU A 116 -14.47 18.87 21.37
N VAL A 117 -14.31 18.84 22.69
CA VAL A 117 -14.66 19.97 23.54
C VAL A 117 -13.67 21.06 23.15
N ARG A 118 -14.11 21.98 22.28
CA ARG A 118 -13.47 23.27 22.15
C ARG A 118 -13.53 23.92 23.53
N ILE A 119 -12.50 23.72 24.35
CA ILE A 119 -12.25 24.61 25.49
C ILE A 119 -12.00 25.95 24.80
N ALA A 120 -12.98 26.83 24.85
CA ALA A 120 -12.81 28.20 24.41
C ALA A 120 -11.79 28.84 25.37
N THR A 121 -10.51 28.72 25.04
CA THR A 121 -9.46 29.54 25.64
C THR A 121 -9.53 30.93 25.00
N SER A 122 -10.56 31.67 25.35
CA SER A 122 -10.62 33.13 25.19
C SER A 122 -11.70 33.72 26.11
N LEU A 123 -11.60 33.40 27.39
CA LEU A 123 -11.73 34.39 28.45
C LEU A 123 -10.55 34.14 29.38
N ASP A 124 -9.43 34.71 28.94
CA ASP A 124 -8.22 34.92 29.72
C ASP A 124 -8.49 36.12 30.63
N ASP A 125 -9.12 35.87 31.77
CA ASP A 125 -9.01 36.69 32.97
C ASP A 125 -8.43 35.83 34.08
N ALA A 126 -7.11 35.93 34.22
CA ALA A 126 -6.41 35.56 35.44
C ALA A 126 -7.04 36.25 36.66
N GLU A 127 -7.34 35.47 37.72
CA GLU A 127 -7.73 35.89 39.08
C GLU A 127 -9.10 36.62 39.18
N GLU A 128 -10.03 36.36 40.11
CA GLU A 128 -9.99 35.79 41.46
C GLU A 128 -11.45 35.51 41.88
N ARG A 129 -11.81 34.28 42.29
CA ARG A 129 -13.05 34.10 43.07
C ARG A 129 -12.70 34.34 44.54
N GLY A 130 -12.91 35.57 44.98
CA GLY A 130 -13.07 35.86 46.40
C GLY A 130 -14.20 35.00 46.95
N ASP A 131 -13.83 34.05 47.78
CA ASP A 131 -14.69 33.04 48.43
C ASP A 131 -15.10 31.86 47.52
N LEU A 132 -14.32 30.78 47.59
CA LEU A 132 -14.77 29.40 47.87
C LEU A 132 -13.54 28.49 47.98
N ASP A 133 -12.88 28.63 49.13
CA ASP A 133 -12.13 27.61 49.88
C ASP A 133 -12.16 26.19 49.25
N MET A 134 -11.10 25.81 48.52
CA MET A 134 -10.71 24.40 48.44
C MET A 134 -9.74 24.13 49.59
N LYS A 135 -10.29 23.64 50.69
CA LYS A 135 -9.54 23.02 51.79
C LYS A 135 -8.62 21.92 51.26
N LEU A 136 -7.32 22.22 51.19
CA LEU A 136 -6.25 21.23 51.00
C LEU A 136 -5.81 20.63 52.35
N THR A 137 -6.76 20.25 53.20
CA THR A 137 -6.48 19.46 54.40
C THR A 137 -7.61 18.45 54.59
N SER A 138 -7.45 17.25 54.05
CA SER A 138 -7.92 16.00 54.64
C SER A 138 -7.56 14.82 53.73
N SER A 139 -6.42 14.20 54.04
CA SER A 139 -6.28 12.78 54.40
C SER A 139 -7.06 11.66 53.71
N ASP A 140 -7.73 11.81 52.57
CA ASP A 140 -8.61 10.71 52.12
C ASP A 140 -8.52 10.41 50.62
N LEU A 141 -7.34 9.93 50.17
CA LEU A 141 -7.25 8.70 49.36
C LEU A 141 -5.79 8.23 49.24
N GLU A 142 -5.24 7.68 50.32
CA GLU A 142 -3.98 6.93 50.24
C GLU A 142 -4.27 5.48 49.84
N MET A 143 -3.76 5.06 48.67
CA MET A 143 -3.75 3.66 48.28
C MET A 143 -2.31 3.26 47.92
N THR A 144 -1.52 2.93 48.95
CA THR A 144 -0.32 2.11 48.81
C THR A 144 -0.40 0.93 49.76
N LEU A 145 -0.53 -0.25 49.18
CA LEU A 145 -0.38 -1.53 49.85
C LEU A 145 1.09 -1.95 49.67
N GLU A 146 1.92 -1.90 50.71
CA GLU A 146 3.21 -2.60 50.70
C GLU A 146 3.55 -3.22 52.06
N LYS A 147 4.06 -4.45 51.97
CA LYS A 147 4.31 -5.46 53.01
C LYS A 147 5.53 -5.11 53.89
N GLY A 148 5.48 -5.57 55.15
CA GLY A 148 6.65 -5.73 56.01
C GLY A 148 6.27 -5.98 57.46
#